data_AF-A0A9Q9IF45-F1
#
_entry.id   AF-A0A9Q9IF45-F1
#
_cell.length_a   1.000
_cell.length_b   1.000
_cell.length_c   1.000
_cell.angle_alpha   90.00
_cell.angle_beta   90.00
_cell.angle_gamma   90.00
#
_symmetry.space_group_name_H-M   'P 1'
#
loop_
_entity.id
_entity.type
_entity.pdbx_description
1 polymer ?
#
loop_
_entity_poly.entity_id
_entity_poly.type
_entity_poly.pdbx_seq_one_letter_code
_entity_poly.pdbx_strand_id
1 'polypeptide(L)'
;MEQDLVDLLVAEHRRIESLFADIETARSPDARRAALDAAVTVLAAHTATEERLLHPHLPAALAEYEAAEHRRIDDLMARLAEPNDVDPAFEVLLAALLEAVREHVQEEETELFPRLPQSVRVTE
;
A
#
# COMPACT_ATOMS: atom_id res chain seq x y z
N MET A 1 11.06 15.91 -16.07
CA MET A 1 11.08 14.55 -16.65
C MET A 1 9.72 13.97 -16.36
N GLU A 2 8.97 13.63 -17.39
CA GLU A 2 7.67 12.96 -17.25
C GLU A 2 7.97 11.58 -16.63
N GLN A 3 7.47 11.29 -15.42
CA GLN A 3 7.55 9.95 -14.83
C GLN A 3 6.36 9.13 -15.31
N ASP A 4 6.62 7.89 -15.73
CA ASP A 4 5.57 6.91 -15.98
C ASP A 4 4.83 6.65 -14.66
N LEU A 5 3.49 6.59 -14.70
CA LEU A 5 2.69 6.31 -13.50
C LEU A 5 3.09 4.97 -12.89
N VAL A 6 3.36 3.95 -13.72
CA VAL A 6 3.78 2.63 -13.26
C VAL A 6 5.14 2.70 -12.56
N ASP A 7 6.10 3.44 -13.12
CA ASP A 7 7.41 3.62 -12.48
C ASP A 7 7.29 4.33 -11.11
N LEU A 8 6.35 5.28 -10.99
CA LEU A 8 6.05 5.95 -9.73
C LEU A 8 5.46 4.96 -8.70
N LEU A 9 4.42 4.21 -9.06
CA LEU A 9 3.75 3.26 -8.16
C LEU A 9 4.70 2.14 -7.72
N VAL A 10 5.48 1.58 -8.65
CA VAL A 10 6.52 0.57 -8.31
C VAL A 10 7.57 1.15 -7.35
N ALA A 11 7.97 2.42 -7.51
CA ALA A 11 8.89 3.05 -6.56
C ALA A 11 8.27 3.21 -5.16
N GLU A 12 6.96 3.50 -5.08
CA GLU A 12 6.20 3.53 -3.84
C GLU A 12 6.11 2.13 -3.21
N HIS A 13 5.86 1.07 -3.98
CA HIS A 13 5.89 -0.32 -3.51
C HIS A 13 7.23 -0.67 -2.85
N ARG A 14 8.36 -0.34 -3.50
CA ARG A 14 9.68 -0.61 -2.90
C ARG A 14 9.90 0.13 -1.60
N ARG A 15 9.34 1.33 -1.47
CA ARG A 15 9.39 2.09 -0.21
C ARG A 15 8.54 1.43 0.87
N ILE A 16 7.34 0.97 0.54
CA ILE A 16 6.45 0.24 1.46
C ILE A 16 7.11 -1.06 1.93
N GLU A 17 7.67 -1.85 1.01
CA GLU A 17 8.38 -3.09 1.34
C GLU A 17 9.57 -2.85 2.28
N SER A 18 10.33 -1.76 2.05
CA SER A 18 11.44 -1.39 2.94
C SER A 18 10.94 -1.07 4.35
N LEU A 19 9.82 -0.34 4.47
CA LEU A 19 9.23 -0.02 5.77
C LEU A 19 8.69 -1.28 6.47
N PHE A 20 8.15 -2.24 5.73
CA PHE A 20 7.74 -3.53 6.28
C PHE A 20 8.93 -4.33 6.82
N ALA A 21 10.05 -4.33 6.08
CA ALA A 21 11.29 -4.94 6.57
C ALA A 21 11.80 -4.25 7.86
N ASP A 22 11.69 -2.92 7.94
CA ASP A 22 12.04 -2.16 9.15
C ASP A 22 11.12 -2.54 10.33
N ILE A 23 9.81 -2.70 10.10
CA ILE A 23 8.85 -3.15 11.11
C ILE A 23 9.19 -4.56 11.63
N GLU A 24 9.50 -5.49 10.74
CA GLU A 24 9.80 -6.90 11.06
C GLU A 24 11.16 -7.06 11.77
N THR A 25 12.12 -6.20 11.48
CA THR A 25 13.50 -6.27 12.01
C THR A 25 13.78 -5.29 13.15
N ALA A 26 12.81 -4.43 13.49
CA ALA A 26 12.94 -3.44 14.55
C ALA A 26 13.32 -4.08 15.89
N ARG A 27 14.35 -3.51 16.53
CA ARG A 27 14.86 -3.99 17.83
C ARG A 27 14.28 -3.27 19.04
N SER A 28 13.43 -2.26 18.82
CA SER A 28 12.78 -1.50 19.88
C SER A 28 11.34 -1.17 19.49
N PRO A 29 10.41 -1.09 20.47
CA PRO A 29 9.02 -0.71 20.21
C PRO A 29 8.90 0.65 19.50
N ASP A 30 9.67 1.65 19.93
CA ASP A 30 9.63 3.00 19.34
C ASP A 30 10.03 3.00 17.85
N ALA A 31 11.09 2.26 17.50
CA ALA A 31 11.51 2.13 16.10
C ALA A 31 10.47 1.41 15.25
N ARG A 32 9.86 0.34 15.80
CA ARG A 32 8.78 -0.40 15.12
C ARG A 32 7.56 0.49 14.89
N ARG A 33 7.18 1.28 15.90
CA ARG A 33 6.07 2.22 15.81
C ARG A 33 6.34 3.32 14.78
N ALA A 34 7.53 3.90 14.78
CA ALA A 34 7.91 4.90 13.79
C ALA A 34 7.87 4.35 12.35
N ALA A 35 8.33 3.11 12.14
CA ALA A 35 8.27 2.46 10.84
C ALA A 35 6.82 2.17 10.41
N LEU A 36 5.96 1.73 11.34
CA LEU A 36 4.53 1.54 11.10
C LEU A 36 3.81 2.86 10.75
N ASP A 37 4.02 3.92 11.52
CA ASP A 37 3.42 5.23 11.25
C ASP A 37 3.85 5.79 9.88
N ALA A 38 5.12 5.56 9.51
CA ALA A 38 5.64 5.90 8.19
C ALA A 38 5.00 5.04 7.08
N ALA A 39 4.83 3.73 7.30
CA ALA A 39 4.18 2.84 6.34
C ALA A 39 2.73 3.25 6.10
N VAL A 40 1.96 3.54 7.17
CA VAL A 40 0.58 4.04 7.07
C VAL A 40 0.50 5.32 6.24
N THR A 41 1.43 6.25 6.48
CA THR A 41 1.47 7.52 5.73
C THR A 41 1.73 7.30 4.24
N VAL A 42 2.66 6.42 3.89
CA VAL A 42 3.00 6.13 2.48
C VAL A 42 1.86 5.35 1.82
N LEU A 43 1.31 4.33 2.48
CA LEU A 43 0.19 3.53 1.96
C LEU A 43 -1.04 4.40 1.65
N ALA A 44 -1.43 5.29 2.56
CA ALA A 44 -2.56 6.18 2.33
C ALA A 44 -2.34 7.15 1.16
N ALA A 45 -1.10 7.59 0.93
CA ALA A 45 -0.77 8.45 -0.21
C ALA A 45 -0.73 7.66 -1.54
N HIS A 46 -0.29 6.42 -1.48
CA HIS A 46 -0.16 5.50 -2.59
C HIS A 46 -1.53 5.08 -3.14
N THR A 47 -2.42 4.55 -2.30
CA THR A 47 -3.78 4.15 -2.71
C THR A 47 -4.59 5.34 -3.25
N ALA A 48 -4.43 6.53 -2.65
CA ALA A 48 -5.05 7.75 -3.15
C ALA A 48 -4.50 8.17 -4.53
N THR A 49 -3.24 7.86 -4.84
CA THR A 49 -2.63 8.12 -6.14
C THR A 49 -3.21 7.18 -7.20
N GLU A 50 -3.38 5.90 -6.88
CA GLU A 50 -4.03 4.92 -7.77
C GLU A 50 -5.49 5.26 -8.03
N GLU A 51 -6.26 5.57 -6.98
CA GLU A 51 -7.66 5.94 -7.13
C GLU A 51 -7.86 7.16 -8.02
N ARG A 52 -6.94 8.13 -7.92
CA ARG A 52 -7.00 9.38 -8.69
C ARG A 52 -6.48 9.23 -10.11
N LEU A 53 -5.39 8.48 -10.30
CA LEU A 53 -4.63 8.46 -11.55
C LEU A 53 -4.72 7.15 -12.30
N LEU A 54 -4.80 6.01 -11.62
CA LEU A 54 -4.83 4.68 -12.22
C LEU A 54 -6.26 4.20 -12.50
N HIS A 55 -7.15 4.24 -11.49
CA HIS A 55 -8.52 3.71 -11.56
C HIS A 55 -9.34 4.27 -12.74
N PRO A 56 -9.23 5.55 -13.15
CA PRO A 56 -9.94 6.07 -14.31
C PRO A 56 -9.59 5.37 -15.64
N HIS A 57 -8.46 4.66 -15.69
CA HIS A 57 -8.01 3.91 -16.86
C HIS A 57 -8.34 2.41 -16.77
N LEU A 58 -8.92 1.95 -15.66
CA LEU A 58 -9.29 0.55 -15.46
C LEU A 58 -10.75 0.30 -15.87
N PRO A 59 -11.10 -0.94 -16.28
CA PRO A 59 -12.49 -1.36 -16.34
C PRO A 59 -13.18 -1.16 -14.98
N ALA A 60 -14.44 -0.70 -14.98
CA ALA A 60 -15.15 -0.36 -13.74
C ALA A 60 -15.19 -1.50 -12.70
N ALA A 61 -15.31 -2.76 -13.15
CA ALA A 61 -15.31 -3.91 -12.26
C ALA A 61 -13.95 -4.13 -11.57
N LEU A 62 -12.84 -3.78 -12.24
CA LEU A 62 -11.50 -3.89 -11.70
C LEU A 62 -11.21 -2.71 -10.76
N ALA A 63 -11.57 -1.49 -11.14
CA ALA A 63 -11.46 -0.32 -10.26
C ALA A 63 -12.25 -0.49 -8.94
N GLU A 64 -13.43 -1.12 -8.98
CA GLU A 64 -14.19 -1.42 -7.75
C GLU A 64 -13.53 -2.53 -6.90
N TYR A 65 -12.86 -3.49 -7.54
CA TYR A 65 -12.10 -4.53 -6.84
C TYR A 65 -10.91 -3.92 -6.09
N GLU A 66 -10.07 -3.13 -6.77
CA GLU A 66 -8.94 -2.42 -6.15
C GLU A 66 -9.42 -1.51 -5.02
N ALA A 67 -10.48 -0.73 -5.25
CA ALA A 67 -11.05 0.15 -4.21
C ALA A 67 -11.60 -0.64 -3.00
N ALA A 68 -12.06 -1.88 -3.18
CA ALA A 68 -12.49 -2.72 -2.06
C ALA A 68 -11.29 -3.26 -1.26
N GLU A 69 -10.19 -3.59 -1.94
CA GLU A 69 -8.94 -3.97 -1.30
C GLU A 69 -8.33 -2.79 -0.51
N HIS A 70 -8.29 -1.59 -1.11
CA HIS A 70 -7.81 -0.37 -0.43
C HIS A 70 -8.61 -0.09 0.85
N ARG A 71 -9.95 -0.20 0.80
CA ARG A 71 -10.79 -0.06 2.01
C ARG A 71 -10.43 -1.07 3.10
N ARG A 72 -10.10 -2.32 2.73
CA ARG A 72 -9.64 -3.34 3.70
C ARG A 72 -8.30 -2.96 4.32
N ILE A 73 -7.36 -2.44 3.52
CA ILE A 73 -6.06 -1.96 4.00
C ILE A 73 -6.25 -0.76 4.94
N ASP A 74 -7.09 0.21 4.58
CA ASP A 74 -7.43 1.38 5.40
C ASP A 74 -8.04 0.98 6.75
N ASP A 75 -8.97 0.03 6.76
CA ASP A 75 -9.58 -0.48 7.99
C ASP A 75 -8.54 -1.13 8.92
N LEU A 76 -7.56 -1.87 8.35
CA LEU A 76 -6.46 -2.45 9.12
C LEU A 76 -5.53 -1.38 9.69
N MET A 77 -5.16 -0.38 8.87
CA MET A 77 -4.33 0.75 9.31
C MET A 77 -5.01 1.55 10.43
N ALA A 78 -6.32 1.82 10.31
CA ALA A 78 -7.09 2.54 11.32
C ALA A 78 -7.10 1.80 12.66
N ARG A 79 -7.23 0.47 12.66
CA ARG A 79 -7.19 -0.35 13.87
C ARG A 79 -5.80 -0.41 14.50
N LEU A 80 -4.75 -0.34 13.69
CA LEU A 80 -3.35 -0.29 14.15
C LEU A 80 -2.93 1.08 14.69
N ALA A 81 -3.67 2.15 14.36
CA ALA A 81 -3.42 3.48 14.90
C ALA A 81 -3.78 3.60 16.40
N GLU A 82 -4.59 2.69 16.93
CA GLU A 82 -4.96 2.69 18.35
C GLU A 82 -3.71 2.52 19.25
N PRO A 83 -3.56 3.32 20.32
CA PRO A 83 -2.31 3.40 21.10
C PRO A 83 -2.01 2.21 22.03
N ASN A 84 -2.57 1.03 21.79
CA ASN A 84 -2.48 -0.13 22.69
C ASN A 84 -1.68 -1.30 22.09
N ASP A 85 -0.41 -1.03 21.81
CA ASP A 85 0.56 -1.91 21.12
C ASP A 85 0.95 -3.17 21.94
N VAL A 86 0.32 -3.39 23.10
CA VAL A 86 0.52 -4.54 24.00
C VAL A 86 -0.59 -5.60 23.86
N ASP A 87 -1.59 -5.35 23.02
CA ASP A 87 -2.68 -6.28 22.75
C ASP A 87 -2.20 -7.39 21.80
N PRO A 88 -2.38 -8.69 22.11
CA PRO A 88 -2.17 -9.78 21.16
C PRO A 88 -2.90 -9.59 19.81
N ALA A 89 -3.99 -8.83 19.80
CA ALA A 89 -4.69 -8.44 18.58
C ALA A 89 -3.83 -7.56 17.65
N PHE A 90 -2.89 -6.77 18.20
CA PHE A 90 -1.99 -5.93 17.41
C PHE A 90 -1.15 -6.76 16.44
N GLU A 91 -0.53 -7.85 16.92
CA GLU A 91 0.30 -8.72 16.08
C GLU A 91 -0.51 -9.39 14.97
N VAL A 92 -1.76 -9.78 15.27
CA VAL A 92 -2.68 -10.36 14.27
C VAL A 92 -3.05 -9.31 13.22
N LEU A 93 -3.33 -8.08 13.65
CA LEU A 93 -3.68 -6.99 12.75
C LEU A 93 -2.51 -6.57 11.87
N LEU A 94 -1.31 -6.50 12.44
CA LEU A 94 -0.10 -6.16 11.71
C LEU A 94 0.23 -7.23 10.68
N ALA A 95 0.16 -8.51 11.05
CA ALA A 95 0.35 -9.60 10.11
C ALA A 95 -0.67 -9.54 8.95
N ALA A 96 -1.95 -9.27 9.27
CA ALA A 96 -3.00 -9.12 8.26
C ALA A 96 -2.78 -7.92 7.33
N LEU A 97 -2.27 -6.78 7.85
CA LEU A 97 -1.91 -5.62 7.02
C LEU A 97 -0.76 -5.96 6.08
N LEU A 98 0.31 -6.57 6.61
CA LEU A 98 1.49 -6.94 5.83
C LEU A 98 1.15 -7.94 4.72
N GLU A 99 0.30 -8.93 5.01
CA GLU A 99 -0.19 -9.89 4.03
C GLU A 99 -1.03 -9.21 2.94
N ALA A 100 -2.05 -8.44 3.33
CA ALA A 100 -2.95 -7.77 2.38
C ALA A 100 -2.19 -6.83 1.43
N VAL A 101 -1.24 -6.04 1.94
CA VAL A 101 -0.44 -5.13 1.11
C VAL A 101 0.54 -5.90 0.21
N ARG A 102 1.10 -7.03 0.67
CA ARG A 102 1.97 -7.87 -0.17
C ARG A 102 1.19 -8.53 -1.31
N GLU A 103 -0.02 -9.00 -1.03
CA GLU A 103 -0.95 -9.55 -2.03
C GLU A 103 -1.28 -8.47 -3.08
N HIS A 104 -1.75 -7.30 -2.63
CA HIS A 104 -2.02 -6.13 -3.47
C HIS A 104 -0.84 -5.80 -4.41
N VAL A 105 0.35 -5.53 -3.85
CA VAL A 105 1.56 -5.19 -4.63
C VAL A 105 1.89 -6.28 -5.65
N GLN A 106 1.75 -7.55 -5.27
CA GLN A 106 2.04 -8.67 -6.16
C GLN A 106 1.03 -8.75 -7.31
N GLU A 107 -0.27 -8.65 -7.01
CA GLU A 107 -1.34 -8.66 -8.02
C GLU A 107 -1.17 -7.51 -9.00
N GLU A 108 -0.89 -6.31 -8.50
CA GLU A 108 -0.69 -5.15 -9.33
C GLU A 108 0.51 -5.29 -10.27
N GLU A 109 1.69 -5.61 -9.74
CA GLU A 109 2.91 -5.67 -10.54
C GLU A 109 2.95 -6.84 -11.53
N THR A 110 2.27 -7.95 -11.22
CA THR A 110 2.32 -9.16 -12.05
C THR A 110 1.12 -9.31 -12.97
N GLU A 111 -0.03 -8.74 -12.62
CA GLU A 111 -1.26 -8.86 -13.38
C GLU A 111 -1.78 -7.54 -13.92
N LEU A 112 -1.88 -6.50 -13.10
CA LEU A 112 -2.51 -5.23 -13.47
C LEU A 112 -1.60 -4.41 -14.39
N PHE A 113 -0.42 -4.02 -13.91
CA PHE A 113 0.50 -3.12 -14.60
C PHE A 113 0.94 -3.66 -15.97
N PRO A 114 1.27 -4.95 -16.15
CA PRO A 114 1.63 -5.48 -17.46
C PRO A 114 0.51 -5.43 -18.51
N ARG A 115 -0.75 -5.31 -18.06
CA ARG A 115 -1.93 -5.21 -18.93
C ARG A 115 -2.30 -3.76 -19.25
N LEU A 116 -1.69 -2.78 -18.59
CA LEU A 116 -1.90 -1.37 -18.89
C LEU A 116 -1.29 -1.02 -20.26
N PRO A 117 -1.94 -0.14 -21.04
CA PRO A 117 -1.31 0.44 -22.22
C PRO A 117 -0.03 1.19 -21.80
N GLN A 118 1.05 1.11 -22.59
CA GLN A 118 2.33 1.80 -22.36
C GLN A 118 2.25 3.35 -22.33
N SER A 119 1.05 3.92 -22.26
CA SER A 119 0.76 5.34 -22.38
C SER A 119 0.00 5.92 -21.19
N VAL A 120 -0.10 5.21 -20.06
CA VAL A 120 -0.64 5.80 -18.83
C VAL A 120 0.39 6.78 -18.27
N ARG A 121 0.24 8.05 -18.64
CA ARG A 121 1.13 9.14 -18.26
C ARG A 121 0.48 9.98 -17.17
N VAL A 122 1.26 10.36 -16.17
CA VAL A 122 0.86 11.40 -15.22
C VAL A 122 0.82 12.71 -16.00
N THR A 123 -0.39 13.22 -16.24
CA THR A 123 -0.56 14.59 -16.75
C THR A 123 -0.75 15.51 -15.55
N GLU A 124 0.13 16.51 -15.42
CA GLU A 124 0.08 17.54 -14.35
C GLU A 124 -1.18 18.41 -14.43
#